data_AF-A0A084ALB6-F1
#
_entry.id   AF-A0A084ALB6-F1
#
_cell.length_a   1.000
_cell.length_b   1.000
_cell.length_c   1.000
_cell.angle_alpha   90.00
_cell.angle_beta   90.00
_cell.angle_gamma   90.00
#
_symmetry.space_group_name_H-M   'P 1'
#
loop_
_entity.id
_entity.type
_entity.pdbx_description
1 polymer ?
#
loop_
_entity_poly.entity_id
_entity_poly.type
_entity_poly.pdbx_seq_one_letter_code
_entity_poly.pdbx_strand_id
1 'polypeptide(L)'
;MSDAQIAGGHKANLNNPNTSQEAKEHSKAVLDNEFNGGDVPKATDDDTGKNPGNVAGGLKATLKNPNVSEEAKQSAQERLSQMDA
;
A
#
# COMPACT_ATOMS: atom_id res chain seq x y z
N MET A 1 7.24 -10.69 -1.68
CA MET A 1 6.81 -9.86 -0.54
C MET A 1 7.94 -8.89 -0.26
N SER A 2 7.63 -7.61 -0.06
CA SER A 2 8.63 -6.61 0.29
C SER A 2 8.95 -6.67 1.78
N ASP A 3 10.12 -6.16 2.16
CA ASP A 3 10.57 -6.09 3.56
C ASP A 3 9.57 -5.34 4.44
N ALA A 4 8.90 -4.31 3.89
CA ALA A 4 7.78 -3.61 4.50
C ALA A 4 6.59 -4.52 4.85
N GLN A 5 6.24 -5.46 3.96
CA GLN A 5 5.16 -6.42 4.20
C GLN A 5 5.55 -7.43 5.29
N ILE A 6 6.80 -7.90 5.28
CA ILE A 6 7.30 -8.89 6.24
C ILE A 6 7.40 -8.26 7.64
N ALA A 7 8.03 -7.09 7.76
CA ALA A 7 8.09 -6.35 9.02
C ALA A 7 6.69 -5.98 9.55
N GLY A 8 5.76 -5.59 8.66
CA GLY A 8 4.36 -5.34 9.00
C GLY A 8 3.68 -6.57 9.61
N GLY A 9 3.91 -7.76 9.04
CA GLY A 9 3.39 -9.03 9.56
C GLY A 9 3.89 -9.36 10.96
N HIS A 10 5.19 -9.20 11.22
CA HIS A 10 5.75 -9.40 12.56
C HIS A 10 5.20 -8.39 13.58
N LYS A 11 5.02 -7.12 13.19
CA LYS A 11 4.39 -6.11 14.04
C LYS A 11 2.93 -6.44 14.35
N ALA A 12 2.18 -7.00 13.39
CA ALA A 12 0.83 -7.48 13.62
C ALA A 12 0.81 -8.66 14.60
N ASN A 13 1.76 -9.60 14.48
CA ASN A 13 1.88 -10.73 15.40
C ASN A 13 2.10 -10.28 16.86
N LEU A 14 2.92 -9.25 17.08
CA LEU A 14 3.14 -8.68 18.43
C LEU A 14 1.85 -8.15 19.08
N ASN A 15 0.96 -7.56 18.29
CA ASN A 15 -0.29 -6.96 18.76
C ASN A 15 -1.45 -7.96 18.81
N ASN A 16 -1.32 -9.13 18.19
CA ASN A 16 -2.38 -10.12 18.15
C ASN A 16 -2.53 -10.80 19.53
N PRO A 17 -3.69 -10.67 20.21
CA PRO A 17 -3.91 -11.32 21.51
C PRO A 17 -3.99 -12.84 21.43
N ASN A 18 -4.26 -13.41 20.25
CA ASN A 18 -4.38 -14.85 20.03
C ASN A 18 -3.05 -15.54 19.69
N THR A 19 -1.92 -14.90 19.95
CA THR A 19 -0.60 -15.43 19.64
C THR A 19 0.19 -15.71 20.92
N SER A 20 0.95 -16.78 20.90
CA SER A 20 1.79 -17.21 22.03
C SER A 20 2.89 -16.20 22.32
N GLN A 21 3.31 -16.13 23.58
CA GLN A 21 4.38 -15.23 24.01
C GLN A 21 5.70 -15.52 23.29
N GLU A 22 6.05 -16.79 23.12
CA GLU A 22 7.24 -17.21 22.36
C GLU A 22 7.21 -16.70 20.91
N ALA A 23 6.05 -16.74 20.24
CA ALA A 23 5.89 -16.25 18.88
C ALA A 23 6.07 -14.72 18.79
N LYS A 24 5.64 -14.00 19.84
CA LYS A 24 5.85 -12.54 19.95
C LYS A 24 7.32 -12.22 20.17
N GLU A 25 8.00 -12.93 21.07
CA GLU A 25 9.42 -12.74 21.32
C GLU A 25 10.26 -12.98 20.07
N HIS A 26 9.98 -14.06 19.34
CA HIS A 26 10.61 -14.33 18.05
C HIS A 26 10.35 -13.22 17.04
N SER A 27 9.10 -12.76 16.91
CA SER A 27 8.76 -11.67 15.98
C SER A 27 9.44 -10.35 16.34
N LYS A 28 9.62 -10.09 17.64
CA LYS A 28 10.37 -8.92 18.14
C LYS A 28 11.86 -9.03 17.79
N ALA A 29 12.46 -10.19 18.01
CA ALA A 29 13.87 -10.43 17.69
C ALA A 29 14.16 -10.31 16.19
N VAL A 30 13.27 -10.82 15.33
CA VAL A 30 13.39 -10.67 13.86
C VAL A 30 13.28 -9.20 13.45
N LEU A 31 12.32 -8.46 14.03
CA LEU A 31 12.18 -7.03 13.73
C LEU A 31 13.43 -6.23 14.11
N ASP A 32 14.01 -6.50 15.27
CA ASP A 32 15.19 -5.79 15.78
C ASP A 32 16.45 -6.12 14.96
N ASN A 33 16.71 -7.41 14.71
CA ASN A 33 17.93 -7.85 14.03
C ASN A 33 17.92 -7.61 12.52
N GLU A 34 16.78 -7.77 11.86
CA GLU A 34 16.71 -7.83 10.39
C GLU A 34 15.98 -6.64 9.76
N PHE A 35 15.10 -5.97 10.50
CA PHE A 35 14.22 -4.93 9.97
C PHE A 35 14.37 -3.57 10.68
N ASN A 36 15.53 -3.29 11.29
CA ASN A 36 15.82 -2.03 12.02
C ASN A 36 14.73 -1.66 13.05
N GLY A 37 14.25 -2.65 13.82
CA GLY A 37 13.15 -2.46 14.78
C GLY A 37 11.77 -2.29 14.12
N GLY A 38 11.65 -2.63 12.84
CA GLY A 38 10.46 -2.41 12.02
C GLY A 38 10.42 -1.06 11.32
N ASP A 39 11.52 -0.30 11.34
CA ASP A 39 11.73 0.89 10.51
C ASP A 39 12.40 0.49 9.19
N VAL A 40 11.62 -0.22 8.38
CA VAL A 40 12.03 -0.60 7.03
C VAL A 40 11.65 0.51 6.07
N PRO A 41 12.50 0.80 5.06
CA PRO A 41 12.11 1.73 4.02
C PRO A 41 10.77 1.25 3.47
N LYS A 42 9.76 2.14 3.52
CA LYS A 42 8.46 1.88 2.91
C LYS A 42 8.79 1.37 1.51
N ALA A 43 8.35 0.15 1.19
CA ALA A 43 8.39 -0.35 -0.18
C ALA A 43 7.82 0.80 -0.98
N THR A 44 8.68 1.44 -1.76
CA THR A 44 8.30 2.61 -2.55
C THR A 44 7.02 2.20 -3.25
N ASP A 45 6.08 3.14 -3.38
CA ASP A 45 4.96 3.00 -4.30
C ASP A 45 5.56 2.85 -5.70
N ASP A 46 6.24 1.74 -5.95
CA ASP A 46 6.71 1.33 -7.23
C ASP A 46 5.40 1.08 -7.96
N ASP A 47 5.20 1.94 -8.93
CA ASP A 47 4.05 1.95 -9.83
C ASP A 47 3.85 0.58 -10.52
N THR A 48 4.78 -0.37 -10.34
CA THR A 48 4.62 -1.79 -10.64
C THR A 48 3.47 -2.51 -9.93
N GLY A 49 2.87 -1.94 -8.87
CA GLY A 49 1.76 -2.59 -8.14
C GLY A 49 0.35 -2.27 -8.64
N LYS A 50 0.16 -1.18 -9.39
CA LYS A 50 -1.17 -0.75 -9.84
C LYS A 50 -1.34 -1.21 -11.27
N ASN A 51 -2.32 -2.08 -11.52
CA ASN A 51 -2.66 -2.43 -12.90
C ASN A 51 -3.11 -1.15 -13.61
N PRO A 52 -2.43 -0.69 -14.67
CA PRO A 52 -2.75 0.57 -15.32
C PRO A 52 -4.20 0.59 -15.84
N GLY A 53 -4.75 -0.56 -16.21
CA GLY A 53 -6.16 -0.72 -16.56
C GLY A 53 -7.12 -0.42 -15.41
N ASN A 54 -6.77 -0.79 -14.17
CA ASN A 54 -7.58 -0.48 -12.99
C ASN A 54 -7.52 1.03 -12.67
N VAL A 55 -6.35 1.64 -12.83
CA VAL A 55 -6.19 3.08 -12.62
C VAL A 55 -6.98 3.86 -13.66
N ALA A 56 -6.82 3.54 -14.94
CA ALA A 56 -7.61 4.13 -16.02
C ALA A 56 -9.12 3.90 -15.84
N GLY A 57 -9.53 2.70 -15.38
CA GLY A 57 -10.91 2.38 -15.05
C GLY A 57 -11.48 3.27 -13.93
N GLY A 58 -10.73 3.46 -12.85
CA GLY A 58 -11.09 4.35 -11.75
C GLY A 58 -11.21 5.81 -12.18
N LEU A 59 -10.26 6.32 -12.96
CA LEU A 59 -10.31 7.68 -13.51
C LEU A 59 -11.53 7.87 -14.42
N LYS A 60 -11.84 6.89 -15.29
CA LYS A 60 -13.05 6.89 -16.12
C LYS A 60 -14.33 6.86 -15.29
N ALA A 61 -14.34 6.18 -14.15
CA ALA A 61 -15.48 6.18 -13.23
C ALA A 61 -15.69 7.55 -12.58
N THR A 62 -14.61 8.24 -12.18
CA THR A 62 -14.66 9.62 -11.67
C THR A 62 -15.30 10.55 -12.70
N LEU A 63 -14.92 10.46 -13.97
CA LEU A 63 -15.50 11.29 -15.04
C LEU A 63 -17.01 11.10 -15.22
N LYS A 64 -17.51 9.88 -15.01
CA LYS A 64 -18.93 9.54 -15.17
C LYS A 64 -19.77 9.78 -13.92
N ASN A 65 -19.14 10.00 -12.76
CA ASN A 65 -19.87 10.14 -11.52
C ASN A 65 -20.44 11.57 -11.39
N PRO A 66 -21.77 11.75 -11.25
CA PRO A 66 -22.36 13.07 -11.07
C PRO A 66 -22.12 13.67 -9.68
N ASN A 67 -21.69 12.85 -8.71
CA ASN A 67 -21.45 13.27 -7.32
C ASN A 67 -20.01 13.74 -7.05
N VAL A 68 -19.15 13.77 -8.06
CA VAL A 68 -17.78 14.33 -7.92
C VAL A 68 -17.74 15.78 -8.41
N SER A 69 -16.79 16.55 -7.88
CA SER A 69 -16.57 17.93 -8.30
C SER A 69 -15.98 18.01 -9.71
N GLU A 70 -16.20 19.15 -10.38
CA GLU A 70 -15.64 19.41 -11.70
C GLU A 70 -14.10 19.40 -11.70
N GLU A 71 -13.48 19.92 -10.64
CA GLU A 71 -12.02 19.88 -10.46
C GLU A 71 -11.48 18.43 -10.38
N ALA A 72 -12.20 17.55 -9.69
CA ALA A 72 -11.86 16.13 -9.61
C ALA A 72 -12.00 15.43 -10.97
N LYS A 73 -13.00 15.82 -11.78
CA LYS A 73 -13.15 15.34 -13.16
C LYS A 73 -12.01 15.83 -14.04
N GLN A 74 -11.67 17.12 -14.00
CA GLN A 74 -10.57 17.67 -14.79
C GLN A 74 -9.23 17.00 -14.46
N SER A 75 -8.94 16.82 -13.16
CA SER A 75 -7.75 16.12 -12.70
C SER A 75 -7.74 14.65 -13.16
N ALA A 76 -8.89 13.98 -13.12
CA ALA A 76 -9.00 12.60 -13.59
C ALA A 76 -8.79 12.48 -15.10
N GLN A 77 -9.27 13.45 -15.87
CA GLN A 77 -9.07 13.52 -17.32
C GLN A 77 -7.61 13.75 -17.69
N GLU A 78 -6.93 14.69 -17.03
CA GLU A 78 -5.52 14.99 -17.30
C GLU A 78 -4.62 13.78 -16.99
N ARG A 79 -4.89 13.08 -15.89
CA ARG A 79 -4.17 11.86 -15.53
C ARG A 79 -4.46 10.70 -16.47
N LEU A 80 -5.67 10.60 -17.00
CA LEU A 80 -6.03 9.58 -17.98
C LEU A 80 -5.30 9.84 -19.31
N SER A 81 -5.27 11.09 -19.78
CA SER A 81 -4.51 11.48 -20.98
C SER A 81 -3.01 11.23 -20.85
N GLN A 82 -2.42 11.43 -19.66
CA GLN A 82 -1.01 11.10 -19.39
C GLN A 82 -0.73 9.59 -19.37
N MET A 83 -1.75 8.74 -19.16
CA MET A 83 -1.60 7.28 -19.16
C MET A 83 -1.86 6.65 -20.54
N ASP A 84 -2.66 7.30 -21.39
CA ASP A 84 -2.96 6.87 -22.76
C ASP A 84 -1.93 7.42 -23.79
N ALA A 85 -0.99 8.28 -23.38
CA ALA A 85 0.08 8.86 -24.21
C ALA A 85 1.39 8.05 -24.11
#